data_AF-A0A067BDU6-F1
#
_entry.id   AF-A0A067BDU6-F1
#
_cell.length_a   1.000
_cell.length_b   1.000
_cell.length_c   1.000
_cell.angle_alpha   90.00
_cell.angle_beta   90.00
_cell.angle_gamma   90.00
#
_symmetry.space_group_name_H-M   'P 1'
#
loop_
_entity.id
_entity.type
_entity.pdbx_description
1 polymer ?
#
loop_
_entity_poly.entity_id
_entity_poly.type
_entity_poly.pdbx_seq_one_letter_code
_entity_poly.pdbx_strand_id
1 'polypeptide(L)'
;MAPLTTTNTVLISTMVDEKDVPVVIPALEVETWPSQMLIGNDAQKEVLEQLTNPSLTPTREAFAAVFDKYVYKNGKTNKIRGVLSPLFVTQVAARCVSSASLGLWRELRVLIRSRHLCSRTLPSLIPTLLAHKQWGLLDTSLRCLADIDEATSIRIIKFVLRHANAASVARYEKLTKDASVTTPAQLVDHFLHLVVVLPKTDVFLQNAMATLTLPDVLALLALLKKWYVRKDIDLTAVVEWMSLLVDVHFTRLVLESDEGSIKRV
;
A
#
# COMPACT_ATOMS: atom_id res chain seq x y z
N MET A 1 9.20 -11.02 -32.36
CA MET A 1 8.13 -11.78 -31.68
C MET A 1 8.78 -12.74 -30.70
N ALA A 2 8.74 -12.41 -29.41
CA ALA A 2 9.29 -13.21 -28.30
C ALA A 2 8.28 -13.15 -27.15
N PRO A 3 8.18 -14.19 -26.32
CA PRO A 3 6.99 -14.49 -25.55
C PRO A 3 6.88 -13.62 -24.28
N LEU A 4 5.64 -13.25 -23.97
CA LEU A 4 5.23 -12.58 -22.75
C LEU A 4 5.60 -13.44 -21.55
N THR A 5 6.51 -12.94 -20.72
CA THR A 5 6.80 -13.47 -19.39
C THR A 5 5.54 -13.40 -18.54
N THR A 6 4.96 -14.54 -18.27
CA THR A 6 3.82 -14.74 -17.36
C THR A 6 4.25 -14.31 -15.96
N THR A 7 3.91 -13.08 -15.57
CA THR A 7 3.86 -12.73 -14.15
C THR A 7 2.74 -13.58 -13.55
N ASN A 8 3.12 -14.46 -12.61
CA ASN A 8 2.18 -15.21 -11.78
C ASN A 8 1.34 -14.23 -10.95
N THR A 9 0.33 -13.69 -11.60
CA THR A 9 -0.77 -12.97 -10.98
C THR A 9 -1.54 -14.06 -10.26
N VAL A 10 -1.23 -14.29 -8.99
CA VAL A 10 -2.12 -15.02 -8.10
C VAL A 10 -3.34 -14.11 -7.91
N LEU A 11 -4.20 -14.08 -8.92
CA LEU A 11 -5.59 -13.71 -8.75
C LEU A 11 -6.09 -14.64 -7.66
N ILE A 12 -6.47 -14.06 -6.52
CA ILE A 12 -7.20 -14.78 -5.49
C ILE A 12 -8.45 -15.28 -6.19
N SER A 13 -8.42 -16.55 -6.61
CA SER A 13 -9.53 -17.20 -7.28
C SER A 13 -10.71 -17.13 -6.33
N THR A 14 -11.71 -16.33 -6.68
CA THR A 14 -13.04 -16.30 -6.05
C THR A 14 -13.80 -17.55 -6.47
N MET A 15 -13.28 -18.73 -6.12
CA MET A 15 -14.07 -19.95 -6.14
C MET A 15 -14.99 -19.85 -4.92
N VAL A 16 -16.13 -19.18 -5.14
CA VAL A 16 -17.25 -19.18 -4.21
C VAL A 16 -17.89 -20.55 -4.34
N ASP A 17 -17.69 -21.44 -3.36
CA ASP A 17 -18.46 -22.69 -3.33
C ASP A 17 -19.94 -22.34 -3.06
N GLU A 18 -20.92 -23.20 -3.41
CA GLU A 18 -22.35 -22.94 -3.13
C GLU A 18 -22.65 -22.58 -1.67
N LYS A 19 -21.82 -23.08 -0.75
CA LYS A 19 -21.86 -22.80 0.69
C LYS A 19 -21.32 -21.42 1.09
N ASP A 20 -20.62 -20.75 0.19
CA ASP A 20 -20.08 -19.39 0.34
C ASP A 20 -20.96 -18.34 -0.38
N VAL A 21 -22.00 -18.78 -1.10
CA VAL A 21 -22.99 -17.90 -1.73
C VAL A 21 -23.92 -17.34 -0.66
N PRO A 22 -24.08 -16.01 -0.53
CA PRO A 22 -25.03 -15.44 0.41
C PRO A 22 -26.45 -15.91 0.05
N VAL A 23 -27.17 -16.44 1.04
CA VAL A 23 -28.58 -16.81 0.89
C VAL A 23 -29.37 -15.55 0.54
N VAL A 24 -29.83 -15.45 -0.71
CA VAL A 24 -30.66 -14.33 -1.16
C VAL A 24 -32.07 -14.57 -0.63
N ILE A 25 -32.44 -13.83 0.42
CA ILE A 25 -33.78 -13.90 1.01
C ILE A 25 -34.75 -13.16 0.08
N PRO A 26 -35.79 -13.82 -0.46
CA PRO A 26 -36.63 -13.28 -1.54
C PRO A 26 -37.58 -12.15 -1.11
N ALA A 27 -37.76 -11.92 0.19
CA ALA A 27 -38.50 -10.78 0.74
C ALA A 27 -37.89 -10.33 2.07
N LEU A 28 -37.44 -9.07 2.15
CA LEU A 28 -37.05 -8.45 3.40
C LEU A 28 -38.31 -8.05 4.18
N GLU A 29 -38.65 -8.80 5.22
CA GLU A 29 -39.59 -8.34 6.23
C GLU A 29 -38.86 -7.40 7.20
N VAL A 30 -39.29 -6.13 7.26
CA VAL A 30 -38.60 -5.04 8.00
C VAL A 30 -38.40 -5.37 9.48
N GLU A 31 -39.32 -6.13 10.08
CA GLU A 31 -39.30 -6.49 11.50
C GLU A 31 -38.33 -7.64 11.82
N THR A 32 -38.11 -8.57 10.89
CA THR A 32 -37.20 -9.73 11.08
C THR A 32 -35.84 -9.53 10.41
N TRP A 33 -35.70 -8.51 9.58
CA TRP A 33 -34.48 -8.19 8.84
C TRP A 33 -33.23 -8.04 9.72
N PRO A 34 -33.26 -7.34 10.88
CA PRO A 34 -32.07 -7.23 11.74
C PRO A 34 -31.59 -8.60 12.23
N SER A 35 -32.52 -9.48 12.60
CA SER A 35 -32.25 -10.84 13.05
C SER A 35 -31.68 -11.71 11.93
N GLN A 36 -32.21 -11.54 10.71
CA GLN A 36 -31.82 -12.32 9.54
C GLN A 36 -30.45 -11.91 8.96
N MET A 37 -30.07 -10.63 9.03
CA MET A 37 -28.72 -10.17 8.61
C MET A 37 -27.58 -10.70 9.48
N LEU A 38 -27.88 -11.09 10.72
CA LEU A 38 -26.89 -11.53 11.70
C LEU A 38 -26.67 -13.05 11.70
N ILE A 39 -27.52 -13.82 11.00
CA ILE A 39 -27.44 -15.29 10.96
C ILE A 39 -26.11 -15.71 10.31
N GLY A 40 -25.28 -16.44 11.05
CA GLY A 40 -23.97 -16.94 10.59
C GLY A 40 -22.78 -16.03 10.89
N ASN A 41 -23.00 -14.83 11.45
CA ASN A 41 -21.92 -13.90 11.83
C ASN A 41 -21.35 -14.16 13.24
N ASP A 42 -21.96 -15.03 14.05
CA ASP A 42 -21.55 -15.26 15.44
C ASP A 42 -20.11 -15.76 15.55
N ALA A 43 -19.74 -16.72 14.69
CA ALA A 43 -18.37 -17.24 14.63
C ALA A 43 -17.34 -16.19 14.20
N GLN A 44 -17.73 -15.24 13.35
CA GLN A 44 -16.86 -14.12 12.97
C GLN A 44 -16.75 -13.11 14.12
N LYS A 45 -17.86 -12.80 14.79
CA LYS A 45 -17.91 -11.87 15.91
C LYS A 45 -17.05 -12.35 17.08
N GLU A 46 -17.12 -13.63 17.42
CA GLU A 46 -16.29 -14.23 18.49
C GLU A 46 -14.79 -14.13 18.16
N VAL A 47 -14.39 -14.46 16.92
CA VAL A 47 -12.99 -14.33 16.49
C VAL A 47 -12.54 -12.87 16.47
N LEU A 48 -13.42 -11.96 16.06
CA LEU A 48 -13.13 -10.54 16.02
C LEU A 48 -12.92 -9.96 17.42
N GLU A 49 -13.76 -10.35 18.38
CA GLU A 49 -13.61 -9.99 19.79
C GLU A 49 -12.30 -10.53 20.37
N GLN A 50 -11.88 -11.75 19.99
CA GLN A 50 -10.59 -12.30 20.40
C GLN A 50 -9.40 -11.52 19.81
N LEU A 51 -9.43 -11.22 18.50
CA LEU A 51 -8.33 -10.55 17.80
C LEU A 51 -8.23 -9.05 18.11
N THR A 52 -9.34 -8.40 18.42
CA THR A 52 -9.36 -6.95 18.71
C THR A 52 -8.94 -6.67 20.16
N ASN A 53 -9.19 -7.61 21.08
CA ASN A 53 -8.88 -7.42 22.49
C ASN A 53 -7.40 -7.66 22.82
N PRO A 54 -6.67 -6.61 23.28
CA PRO A 54 -5.24 -6.71 23.57
C PRO A 54 -4.89 -7.77 24.62
N SER A 55 -5.79 -7.99 25.58
CA SER A 55 -5.59 -8.90 26.71
C SER A 55 -5.72 -10.37 26.32
N LEU A 56 -6.47 -10.70 25.26
CA LEU A 56 -6.71 -12.08 24.82
C LEU A 56 -5.62 -12.57 23.86
N THR A 57 -5.05 -11.67 23.07
CA THR A 57 -3.90 -11.97 22.20
C THR A 57 -2.71 -11.05 22.54
N PRO A 58 -2.05 -11.27 23.69
CA PRO A 58 -0.94 -10.41 24.13
C PRO A 58 0.34 -10.67 23.32
N THR A 59 0.51 -11.89 22.79
CA THR A 59 1.69 -12.29 22.03
C THR A 59 1.40 -12.41 20.54
N ARG A 60 2.43 -12.21 19.72
CA ARG A 60 2.38 -12.40 18.26
C ARG A 60 1.90 -13.80 17.87
N GLU A 61 2.34 -14.82 18.60
CA GLU A 61 2.03 -16.23 18.33
C GLU A 61 0.56 -16.54 18.63
N ALA A 62 0.03 -16.03 19.75
CA ALA A 62 -1.38 -16.19 20.09
C ALA A 62 -2.29 -15.51 19.04
N PHE A 63 -1.92 -14.30 18.62
CA PHE A 63 -2.63 -13.59 17.55
C PHE A 63 -2.57 -14.38 16.23
N ALA A 64 -1.38 -14.83 15.82
CA ALA A 64 -1.19 -15.59 14.59
C ALA A 64 -1.98 -16.91 14.58
N ALA A 65 -2.05 -17.62 15.72
CA ALA A 65 -2.80 -18.87 15.81
C ALA A 65 -4.31 -18.66 15.59
N VAL A 66 -4.89 -17.63 16.21
CA VAL A 66 -6.32 -17.30 16.04
C VAL A 66 -6.59 -16.78 14.63
N PHE A 67 -5.70 -15.92 14.10
CA PHE A 67 -5.80 -15.40 12.75
C PHE A 67 -5.71 -16.52 11.70
N ASP A 68 -4.71 -17.38 11.81
CA ASP A 68 -4.45 -18.44 10.83
C ASP A 68 -5.60 -19.47 10.83
N LYS A 69 -6.16 -19.80 12.00
CA LYS A 69 -7.34 -20.69 12.13
C LYS A 69 -8.58 -20.15 11.42
N TYR A 70 -8.76 -18.83 11.42
CA TYR A 70 -9.93 -18.21 10.81
C TYR A 70 -9.74 -17.90 9.32
N VAL A 71 -8.56 -17.40 8.95
CA VAL A 71 -8.23 -16.92 7.60
C VAL A 71 -7.80 -18.05 6.68
N TYR A 72 -7.14 -19.10 7.18
CA TYR A 72 -6.81 -20.27 6.37
C TYR A 72 -7.77 -21.41 6.70
N LYS A 73 -8.28 -22.07 5.66
CA LYS A 73 -9.07 -23.29 5.84
C LYS A 73 -8.14 -24.35 6.47
N ASN A 74 -8.60 -25.11 7.47
CA ASN A 74 -7.85 -26.15 8.23
C ASN A 74 -7.26 -27.32 7.39
N GLY A 75 -7.06 -27.18 6.08
CA GLY A 75 -6.30 -28.09 5.23
C GLY A 75 -4.88 -27.57 4.99
N LYS A 76 -3.95 -28.47 4.68
CA LYS A 76 -2.52 -28.24 4.38
C LYS A 76 -2.21 -27.26 3.22
N THR A 77 -3.17 -26.45 2.80
CA THR A 77 -3.10 -25.51 1.69
C THR A 77 -3.19 -24.08 2.22
N ASN A 78 -2.29 -23.19 1.78
CA ASN A 78 -2.31 -21.73 2.01
C ASN A 78 -3.53 -21.03 1.34
N LYS A 79 -4.68 -21.69 1.24
CA LYS A 79 -5.89 -21.15 0.62
C LYS A 79 -6.65 -20.34 1.66
N ILE A 80 -6.80 -19.06 1.37
CA ILE A 80 -7.57 -18.11 2.17
C ILE A 80 -9.05 -18.54 2.13
N ARG A 81 -9.70 -18.48 3.29
CA ARG A 81 -11.13 -18.73 3.47
C ARG A 81 -11.92 -17.66 2.73
N GLY A 82 -12.51 -18.02 1.59
CA GLY A 82 -13.54 -17.25 0.89
C GLY A 82 -13.29 -15.74 0.79
N VAL A 83 -14.36 -14.96 0.79
CA VAL A 83 -14.33 -13.50 0.89
C VAL A 83 -14.33 -13.10 2.38
N LEU A 84 -13.31 -12.37 2.81
CA LEU A 84 -13.25 -11.84 4.18
C LEU A 84 -14.19 -10.65 4.32
N SER A 85 -14.93 -10.59 5.43
CA SER A 85 -15.81 -9.45 5.71
C SER A 85 -15.02 -8.15 5.83
N PRO A 86 -15.45 -7.03 5.20
CA PRO A 86 -14.77 -5.74 5.33
C PRO A 86 -14.62 -5.26 6.78
N LEU A 87 -15.60 -5.58 7.65
CA LEU A 87 -15.55 -5.22 9.06
C LEU A 87 -14.46 -6.00 9.81
N PHE A 88 -14.28 -7.28 9.47
CA PHE A 88 -13.17 -8.08 9.99
C PHE A 88 -11.82 -7.49 9.56
N VAL A 89 -11.66 -7.24 8.25
CA VAL A 89 -10.39 -6.75 7.70
C VAL A 89 -9.99 -5.40 8.32
N THR A 90 -10.94 -4.48 8.46
CA THR A 90 -10.69 -3.12 8.98
C THR A 90 -10.33 -3.11 10.46
N GLN A 91 -11.05 -3.83 11.31
CA GLN A 91 -10.77 -3.87 12.75
C GLN A 91 -9.49 -4.63 13.08
N VAL A 92 -9.25 -5.78 12.42
CA VAL A 92 -8.02 -6.55 12.64
C VAL A 92 -6.81 -5.78 12.12
N ALA A 93 -6.92 -5.09 10.98
CA ALA A 93 -5.84 -4.21 10.51
C ALA A 93 -5.62 -3.01 11.44
N ALA A 94 -6.67 -2.41 12.01
CA ALA A 94 -6.54 -1.37 13.04
C ALA A 94 -5.74 -1.87 14.25
N ARG A 95 -6.00 -3.11 14.69
CA ARG A 95 -5.23 -3.75 15.76
C ARG A 95 -3.77 -3.92 15.38
N CYS A 96 -3.48 -4.44 14.19
CA CYS A 96 -2.11 -4.60 13.70
C CYS A 96 -1.34 -3.28 13.67
N VAL A 97 -1.98 -2.18 13.28
CA VAL A 97 -1.37 -0.85 13.23
C VAL A 97 -1.19 -0.26 14.63
N SER A 98 -2.20 -0.34 15.50
CA SER A 98 -2.11 0.15 16.89
C SER A 98 -1.04 -0.57 17.72
N SER A 99 -0.81 -1.85 17.43
CA SER A 99 0.17 -2.71 18.10
C SER A 99 1.38 -2.99 17.22
N ALA A 100 1.90 -1.95 16.57
CA ALA A 100 3.06 -2.06 15.69
C ALA A 100 4.31 -2.68 16.38
N SER A 101 4.41 -2.57 17.71
CA SER A 101 5.46 -3.20 18.52
C SER A 101 5.42 -4.74 18.49
N LEU A 102 4.25 -5.35 18.29
CA LEU A 102 4.08 -6.81 18.20
C LEU A 102 4.57 -7.40 16.86
N GLY A 103 4.76 -6.55 15.85
CA GLY A 103 5.30 -6.96 14.56
C GLY A 103 4.39 -7.87 13.73
N LEU A 104 3.07 -7.61 13.76
CA LEU A 104 2.02 -8.35 13.03
C LEU A 104 1.98 -8.03 11.52
N TRP A 105 3.16 -7.92 10.91
CA TRP A 105 3.35 -7.46 9.54
C TRP A 105 2.93 -8.49 8.49
N ARG A 106 3.00 -9.78 8.83
CA ARG A 106 2.62 -10.87 7.92
C ARG A 106 1.11 -10.89 7.73
N GLU A 107 0.39 -10.80 8.83
CA GLU A 107 -1.07 -10.80 8.90
C GLU A 107 -1.62 -9.56 8.20
N LEU A 108 -1.02 -8.39 8.48
CA LEU A 108 -1.37 -7.14 7.80
C LEU A 108 -1.17 -7.22 6.27
N ARG A 109 -0.12 -7.91 5.79
CA ARG A 109 0.10 -8.11 4.35
C ARG A 109 -1.06 -8.86 3.69
N VAL A 110 -1.58 -9.89 4.37
CA VAL A 110 -2.71 -10.69 3.86
C VAL A 110 -3.96 -9.83 3.80
N LEU A 111 -4.22 -9.02 4.83
CA LEU A 111 -5.35 -8.10 4.87
C LEU A 111 -5.29 -7.04 3.77
N ILE A 112 -4.13 -6.44 3.51
CA ILE A 112 -3.96 -5.45 2.43
C ILE A 112 -4.20 -6.10 1.05
N ARG A 113 -3.72 -7.33 0.84
CA ARG A 113 -3.92 -8.05 -0.43
C ARG A 113 -5.38 -8.38 -0.72
N SER A 114 -6.25 -8.39 0.29
CA SER A 114 -7.69 -8.58 0.11
C SER A 114 -8.37 -7.42 -0.62
N ARG A 115 -7.71 -6.26 -0.75
CA ARG A 115 -8.24 -5.02 -1.38
C ARG A 115 -9.53 -4.47 -0.75
N HIS A 116 -9.89 -4.93 0.44
CA HIS A 116 -11.00 -4.37 1.22
C HIS A 116 -10.57 -3.20 2.12
N LEU A 117 -9.27 -2.86 2.15
CA LEU A 117 -8.72 -1.77 2.95
C LEU A 117 -8.61 -0.49 2.13
N CYS A 118 -9.02 0.61 2.75
CA CYS A 118 -8.89 1.96 2.25
C CYS A 118 -8.02 2.78 3.22
N SER A 119 -7.14 3.63 2.70
CA SER A 119 -6.34 4.61 3.45
C SER A 119 -7.22 5.46 4.37
N ARG A 120 -8.43 5.84 3.92
CA ARG A 120 -9.38 6.61 4.73
C ARG A 120 -9.82 5.86 5.99
N THR A 121 -9.97 4.55 5.92
CA THR A 121 -10.41 3.74 7.07
C THR A 121 -9.29 3.57 8.09
N LEU A 122 -8.03 3.59 7.65
CA LEU A 122 -6.84 3.45 8.50
C LEU A 122 -5.79 4.51 8.14
N PRO A 123 -5.99 5.79 8.51
CA PRO A 123 -5.08 6.87 8.13
C PRO A 123 -3.69 6.74 8.78
N SER A 124 -3.58 5.97 9.86
CA SER A 124 -2.32 5.66 10.53
C SER A 124 -1.50 4.56 9.85
N LEU A 125 -2.04 3.86 8.84
CA LEU A 125 -1.38 2.74 8.17
C LEU A 125 -0.06 3.16 7.54
N ILE A 126 -0.08 4.08 6.56
CA ILE A 126 1.13 4.52 5.86
C ILE A 126 2.15 5.16 6.81
N PRO A 127 1.79 6.11 7.69
CA PRO A 127 2.73 6.66 8.67
C PRO A 127 3.44 5.61 9.51
N THR A 128 2.71 4.57 9.95
CA THR A 128 3.28 3.47 10.75
C THR A 128 4.24 2.62 9.93
N LEU A 129 3.90 2.31 8.67
CA LEU A 129 4.78 1.58 7.77
C LEU A 129 6.10 2.33 7.49
N LEU A 130 6.01 3.66 7.32
CA LEU A 130 7.19 4.52 7.14
C LEU A 130 8.04 4.55 8.41
N ALA A 131 7.44 4.71 9.60
CA ALA A 131 8.14 4.73 10.89
C ALA A 131 8.92 3.43 11.14
N HIS A 132 8.31 2.28 10.85
CA HIS A 132 8.94 0.96 11.03
C HIS A 132 9.78 0.51 9.82
N LYS A 133 9.93 1.34 8.78
CA LYS A 133 10.70 1.08 7.56
C LYS A 133 10.33 -0.25 6.89
N GLN A 134 9.04 -0.54 6.79
CA GLN A 134 8.50 -1.78 6.23
C GLN A 134 8.28 -1.69 4.71
N TRP A 135 9.38 -1.79 3.95
CA TRP A 135 9.37 -1.61 2.48
C TRP A 135 8.46 -2.60 1.73
N GLY A 136 8.48 -3.89 2.08
CA GLY A 136 7.66 -4.89 1.38
C GLY A 136 6.15 -4.69 1.60
N LEU A 137 5.76 -4.15 2.76
CA LEU A 137 4.36 -3.79 3.03
C LEU A 137 3.97 -2.50 2.33
N LEU A 138 4.89 -1.53 2.24
CA LEU A 138 4.65 -0.29 1.51
C LEU A 138 4.40 -0.57 0.01
N ASP A 139 5.19 -1.43 -0.61
CA ASP A 139 4.98 -1.87 -2.00
C ASP A 139 3.62 -2.55 -2.18
N THR A 140 3.25 -3.46 -1.27
CA THR A 140 1.94 -4.12 -1.30
C THR A 140 0.81 -3.10 -1.13
N SER A 141 1.00 -2.09 -0.28
CA SER A 141 0.02 -1.04 -0.01
C SER A 141 -0.20 -0.16 -1.24
N LEU A 142 0.88 0.31 -1.89
CA LEU A 142 0.80 1.14 -3.09
C LEU A 142 0.11 0.43 -4.26
N ARG A 143 0.21 -0.90 -4.35
CA ARG A 143 -0.43 -1.69 -5.41
C ARG A 143 -1.88 -2.08 -5.13
N CYS A 144 -2.29 -2.10 -3.86
CA CYS A 144 -3.60 -2.64 -3.44
C CYS A 144 -4.55 -1.58 -2.87
N LEU A 145 -4.04 -0.49 -2.31
CA LEU A 145 -4.85 0.62 -1.82
C LEU A 145 -5.21 1.52 -3.00
N ALA A 146 -6.50 1.82 -3.13
CA ALA A 146 -7.02 2.64 -4.23
C ALA A 146 -7.07 4.15 -3.89
N ASP A 147 -6.97 4.52 -2.61
CA ASP A 147 -7.34 5.85 -2.09
C ASP A 147 -6.19 6.53 -1.34
N ILE A 148 -4.97 6.45 -1.86
CA ILE A 148 -3.81 7.15 -1.27
C ILE A 148 -3.88 8.63 -1.67
N ASP A 149 -3.91 9.52 -0.68
CA ASP A 149 -3.93 10.96 -0.90
C ASP A 149 -2.58 11.52 -1.36
N GLU A 150 -2.60 12.65 -2.05
CA GLU A 150 -1.42 13.27 -2.65
C GLU A 150 -0.42 13.72 -1.57
N ALA A 151 -0.89 14.19 -0.41
CA ALA A 151 -0.02 14.55 0.70
C ALA A 151 0.76 13.34 1.23
N THR A 152 0.11 12.19 1.37
CA THR A 152 0.77 10.93 1.73
C THR A 152 1.73 10.45 0.62
N SER A 153 1.36 10.59 -0.65
CA SER A 153 2.23 10.29 -1.79
C SER A 153 3.54 11.07 -1.74
N ILE A 154 3.49 12.39 -1.48
CA ILE A 154 4.69 13.21 -1.31
C ILE A 154 5.49 12.82 -0.06
N ARG A 155 4.84 12.41 1.03
CA ARG A 155 5.54 11.87 2.22
C ARG A 155 6.31 10.59 1.90
N ILE A 156 5.72 9.69 1.10
CA ILE A 156 6.37 8.47 0.64
C ILE A 156 7.59 8.82 -0.20
N ILE A 157 7.47 9.76 -1.14
CA ILE A 157 8.58 10.23 -1.98
C ILE A 157 9.75 10.72 -1.12
N LYS A 158 9.49 11.63 -0.17
CA LYS A 158 10.51 12.14 0.75
C LYS A 158 11.18 11.04 1.56
N PHE A 159 10.39 10.07 2.03
CA PHE A 159 10.91 8.94 2.77
C PHE A 159 11.84 8.07 1.92
N VAL A 160 11.43 7.74 0.70
CA VAL A 160 12.20 6.92 -0.26
C VAL A 160 13.53 7.61 -0.58
N LEU A 161 13.51 8.90 -0.93
CA LEU A 161 14.72 9.66 -1.27
C LEU A 161 15.73 9.74 -0.10
N ARG A 162 15.25 9.82 1.14
CA ARG A 162 16.11 9.96 2.33
C ARG A 162 16.59 8.64 2.92
N HIS A 163 15.83 7.56 2.75
CA HIS A 163 16.08 6.29 3.43
C HIS A 163 16.43 5.13 2.50
N ALA A 164 16.48 5.34 1.19
CA ALA A 164 17.01 4.37 0.25
C ALA A 164 18.54 4.22 0.41
N ASN A 165 18.96 3.13 1.04
CA ASN A 165 20.35 2.74 1.24
C ASN A 165 20.55 1.23 1.01
N ALA A 166 21.80 0.75 1.00
CA ALA A 166 22.09 -0.67 0.79
C ALA A 166 21.37 -1.59 1.80
N ALA A 167 21.20 -1.16 3.05
CA ALA A 167 20.47 -1.92 4.06
C ALA A 167 18.95 -2.02 3.77
N SER A 168 18.36 -0.98 3.18
CA SER A 168 16.95 -0.98 2.77
C SER A 168 16.70 -1.93 1.60
N VAL A 169 17.63 -2.02 0.65
CA VAL A 169 17.58 -2.97 -0.47
C VAL A 169 17.63 -4.41 0.05
N ALA A 170 18.58 -4.73 0.92
CA ALA A 170 18.69 -6.07 1.51
C ALA A 170 17.43 -6.45 2.33
N ARG A 171 16.78 -5.48 2.99
CA ARG A 171 15.50 -5.71 3.67
C ARG A 171 14.35 -5.96 2.69
N TYR A 172 14.29 -5.21 1.61
CA TYR A 172 13.27 -5.37 0.57
C TYR A 172 13.41 -6.72 -0.14
N GLU A 173 14.62 -7.09 -0.54
CA GLU A 173 14.92 -8.38 -1.18
C GLU A 173 14.49 -9.57 -0.31
N LYS A 174 14.80 -9.53 1.01
CA LYS A 174 14.36 -10.57 1.96
C LYS A 174 12.84 -10.69 2.07
N LEU A 175 12.10 -9.59 1.95
CA LEU A 175 10.66 -9.53 2.20
C LEU A 175 9.82 -9.84 0.95
N THR A 176 10.31 -9.46 -0.22
CA THR A 176 9.58 -9.52 -1.50
C THR A 176 10.10 -10.64 -2.40
N LYS A 177 11.34 -11.11 -2.18
CA LYS A 177 12.07 -12.04 -3.06
C LYS A 177 12.16 -11.55 -4.51
N ASP A 178 12.12 -10.23 -4.69
CA ASP A 178 12.20 -9.61 -6.00
C ASP A 178 13.67 -9.40 -6.38
N ALA A 179 14.12 -10.07 -7.44
CA ALA A 179 15.49 -10.01 -7.92
C ALA A 179 15.77 -8.76 -8.77
N SER A 180 14.74 -7.96 -9.10
CA SER A 180 14.88 -6.80 -9.99
C SER A 180 15.51 -5.58 -9.30
N VAL A 181 15.44 -5.48 -7.97
CA VAL A 181 15.92 -4.34 -7.20
C VAL A 181 17.18 -4.74 -6.42
N THR A 182 18.35 -4.47 -6.99
CA THR A 182 19.66 -4.80 -6.38
C THR A 182 20.42 -3.57 -5.90
N THR A 183 20.05 -2.37 -6.37
CA THR A 183 20.71 -1.11 -6.00
C THR A 183 19.75 -0.13 -5.32
N PRO A 184 20.24 0.78 -4.47
CA PRO A 184 19.40 1.81 -3.86
C PRO A 184 18.70 2.71 -4.90
N ALA A 185 19.38 2.99 -6.01
CA ALA A 185 18.81 3.78 -7.10
C ALA A 185 17.62 3.07 -7.78
N GLN A 186 17.70 1.75 -7.96
CA GLN A 186 16.56 0.96 -8.46
C GLN A 186 15.41 0.90 -7.46
N LEU A 187 15.70 0.87 -6.15
CA LEU A 187 14.66 0.92 -5.12
C LEU A 187 13.90 2.26 -5.19
N VAL A 188 14.63 3.37 -5.36
CA VAL A 188 14.03 4.69 -5.57
C VAL A 188 13.21 4.71 -6.86
N ASP A 189 13.76 4.24 -7.98
CA ASP A 189 13.07 4.18 -9.29
C ASP A 189 11.74 3.39 -9.17
N HIS A 190 11.77 2.23 -8.50
CA HIS A 190 10.62 1.36 -8.29
C HIS A 190 9.50 2.04 -7.49
N PHE A 191 9.82 2.57 -6.31
CA PHE A 191 8.81 3.18 -5.44
C PHE A 191 8.25 4.48 -6.02
N LEU A 192 9.09 5.29 -6.67
CA LEU A 192 8.61 6.50 -7.33
C LEU A 192 7.69 6.15 -8.49
N HIS A 193 8.00 5.10 -9.25
CA HIS A 193 7.15 4.68 -10.36
C HIS A 193 5.75 4.30 -9.87
N LEU A 194 5.68 3.53 -8.77
CA LEU A 194 4.40 3.20 -8.13
C LEU A 194 3.62 4.44 -7.71
N VAL A 195 4.28 5.46 -7.16
CA VAL A 195 3.61 6.70 -6.71
C VAL A 195 3.14 7.54 -7.89
N VAL A 196 3.92 7.65 -8.97
CA VAL A 196 3.57 8.48 -10.14
C VAL A 196 2.34 7.95 -10.88
N VAL A 197 2.15 6.63 -10.86
CA VAL A 197 1.02 5.92 -11.49
C VAL A 197 -0.27 5.98 -10.65
N LEU A 198 -0.20 6.42 -9.38
CA LEU A 198 -1.41 6.51 -8.55
C LEU A 198 -2.42 7.52 -9.14
N PRO A 199 -3.73 7.24 -9.01
CA PRO A 199 -4.76 8.21 -9.37
C PRO A 199 -4.59 9.47 -8.51
N LYS A 200 -4.68 10.63 -9.15
CA LYS A 200 -4.30 11.92 -8.55
C LYS A 200 -5.16 13.06 -9.05
N THR A 201 -5.27 14.10 -8.23
CA THR A 201 -5.90 15.37 -8.57
C THR A 201 -4.85 16.47 -8.59
N ASP A 202 -4.72 17.19 -9.71
CA ASP A 202 -3.67 18.20 -9.90
C ASP A 202 -3.62 19.25 -8.79
N VAL A 203 -4.78 19.76 -8.36
CA VAL A 203 -4.87 20.80 -7.32
C VAL A 203 -4.31 20.31 -5.98
N PHE A 204 -4.65 19.09 -5.56
CA PHE A 204 -4.15 18.52 -4.31
C PHE A 204 -2.67 18.16 -4.42
N LEU A 205 -2.24 17.70 -5.59
CA LEU A 205 -0.85 17.37 -5.84
C LEU A 205 0.05 18.60 -5.83
N GLN A 206 -0.36 19.71 -6.47
CA GLN A 206 0.39 20.97 -6.46
C GLN A 206 0.61 21.47 -5.03
N ASN A 207 -0.44 21.48 -4.21
CA ASN A 207 -0.35 21.88 -2.82
C ASN A 207 0.59 20.96 -2.01
N ALA A 208 0.52 19.64 -2.24
CA ALA A 208 1.42 18.69 -1.59
C ALA A 208 2.88 18.86 -2.05
N MET A 209 3.11 19.09 -3.34
CA MET A 209 4.43 19.31 -3.95
C MET A 209 5.13 20.56 -3.44
N ALA A 210 4.39 21.60 -3.05
CA ALA A 210 4.96 22.82 -2.48
C ALA A 210 5.83 22.55 -1.23
N THR A 211 5.55 21.44 -0.54
CA THR A 211 6.31 21.01 0.64
C THR A 211 7.68 20.40 0.31
N LEU A 212 7.97 20.09 -0.95
CA LEU A 212 9.26 19.51 -1.37
C LEU A 212 10.38 20.54 -1.25
N THR A 213 11.57 20.08 -0.87
CA THR A 213 12.78 20.92 -0.87
C THR A 213 13.42 20.92 -2.25
N LEU A 214 14.22 21.95 -2.57
CA LEU A 214 14.87 22.06 -3.88
C LEU A 214 15.71 20.81 -4.26
N PRO A 215 16.49 20.20 -3.35
CA PRO A 215 17.18 18.93 -3.65
C PRO A 215 16.22 17.78 -3.99
N ASP A 216 15.08 17.69 -3.30
CA ASP A 216 14.06 16.67 -3.60
C ASP A 216 13.48 16.89 -5.01
N VAL A 217 13.20 18.15 -5.37
CA VAL A 217 12.66 18.53 -6.69
C VAL A 217 13.65 18.20 -7.81
N LEU A 218 14.93 18.56 -7.65
CA LEU A 218 15.95 18.27 -8.65
C LEU A 218 16.17 16.76 -8.84
N ALA A 219 16.15 15.98 -7.75
CA ALA A 219 16.26 14.53 -7.82
C ALA A 219 15.06 13.92 -8.57
N LEU A 220 13.85 14.40 -8.31
CA LEU A 220 12.64 13.96 -9.02
C LEU A 220 12.69 14.34 -10.50
N LEU A 221 13.03 15.57 -10.84
CA LEU A 221 13.15 16.01 -12.24
C LEU A 221 14.21 15.21 -13.00
N ALA A 222 15.33 14.87 -12.38
CA ALA A 222 16.36 14.03 -13.00
C ALA A 222 15.84 12.62 -13.31
N LEU A 223 15.04 12.04 -12.41
CA LEU A 223 14.43 10.72 -12.59
C LEU A 223 13.31 10.75 -13.63
N LEU A 224 12.42 11.73 -13.58
CA LEU A 224 11.36 11.92 -14.57
C LEU A 224 11.92 12.17 -15.98
N LYS A 225 13.00 12.95 -16.09
CA LYS A 225 13.74 13.12 -17.37
C LYS A 225 14.26 11.79 -17.91
N LYS A 226 14.79 10.92 -17.04
CA LYS A 226 15.22 9.57 -17.42
C LYS A 226 14.04 8.71 -17.89
N TRP A 227 12.84 8.93 -17.36
CA TRP A 227 11.62 8.20 -17.70
C TRP A 227 10.97 8.69 -18.99
N TYR A 228 11.10 9.98 -19.28
CA TYR A 228 10.57 10.59 -20.50
C TYR A 228 11.08 9.92 -21.79
N VAL A 229 12.29 9.35 -21.77
CA VAL A 229 12.90 8.66 -22.91
C VAL A 229 12.55 7.15 -22.95
N ARG A 230 12.00 6.61 -21.86
CA ARG A 230 11.67 5.19 -21.72
C ARG A 230 10.32 4.87 -22.38
N LYS A 231 10.23 3.73 -23.07
CA LYS A 231 9.01 3.30 -23.81
C LYS A 231 8.01 2.53 -22.96
N ASP A 232 8.41 2.07 -21.78
CA ASP A 232 7.67 1.20 -20.86
C ASP A 232 6.89 1.97 -19.79
N ILE A 233 6.94 3.30 -19.81
CA ILE A 233 6.36 4.17 -18.77
C ILE A 233 5.16 4.92 -19.31
N ASP A 234 4.17 5.17 -18.43
CA ASP A 234 3.08 6.09 -18.71
C ASP A 234 3.60 7.52 -18.86
N LEU A 235 3.83 7.90 -20.12
CA LEU A 235 4.38 9.20 -20.49
C LEU A 235 3.47 10.35 -20.05
N THR A 236 2.15 10.14 -20.02
CA THR A 236 1.17 11.16 -19.62
C THR A 236 1.39 11.52 -18.16
N ALA A 237 1.45 10.51 -17.29
CA ALA A 237 1.72 10.72 -15.87
C ALA A 237 3.09 11.38 -15.64
N VAL A 238 4.13 11.00 -16.40
CA VAL A 238 5.46 11.62 -16.28
C VAL A 238 5.43 13.10 -16.67
N VAL A 239 4.81 13.45 -17.78
CA VAL A 239 4.71 14.84 -18.26
C VAL A 239 3.90 15.69 -17.30
N GLU A 240 2.77 15.19 -16.79
CA GLU A 240 1.98 15.87 -15.75
C GLU A 240 2.84 16.17 -14.51
N TRP A 241 3.53 15.17 -13.97
CA TRP A 241 4.39 15.36 -12.81
C TRP A 241 5.52 16.36 -13.07
N MET A 242 6.13 16.33 -14.26
CA MET A 242 7.16 17.30 -14.64
C MET A 242 6.60 18.72 -14.72
N SER A 243 5.47 18.92 -15.40
CA SER A 243 4.83 20.22 -15.54
C SER A 243 4.45 20.79 -14.17
N LEU A 244 3.78 20.00 -13.32
CA LEU A 244 3.38 20.43 -11.98
C LEU A 244 4.59 20.77 -11.07
N LEU A 245 5.67 19.99 -11.14
CA LEU A 245 6.88 20.28 -10.37
C LEU A 245 7.54 21.59 -10.81
N VAL A 246 7.59 21.83 -12.12
CA VAL A 246 8.14 23.08 -12.68
C VAL A 246 7.25 24.25 -12.29
N ASP A 247 5.93 24.14 -12.42
CA ASP A 247 4.99 25.22 -12.09
C ASP A 247 5.09 25.62 -10.61
N VAL A 248 5.08 24.64 -9.71
CA VAL A 248 5.10 24.89 -8.25
C VAL A 248 6.43 25.49 -7.79
N HIS A 249 7.55 25.07 -8.39
CA HIS A 249 8.90 25.47 -7.95
C HIS A 249 9.63 26.38 -8.92
N PHE A 250 8.95 26.95 -9.93
CA PHE A 250 9.55 27.73 -11.01
C PHE A 250 10.48 28.83 -10.48
N THR A 251 9.96 29.69 -9.59
CA THR A 251 10.75 30.78 -9.01
C THR A 251 12.01 30.29 -8.30
N ARG A 252 11.91 29.18 -7.57
CA ARG A 252 13.07 28.59 -6.86
C ARG A 252 14.09 28.00 -7.84
N LEU A 253 13.63 27.36 -8.91
CA LEU A 253 14.48 26.79 -9.94
C LEU A 253 15.23 27.87 -10.73
N VAL A 254 14.55 28.97 -11.07
CA VAL A 254 15.16 30.10 -11.80
C VAL A 254 16.22 30.79 -10.96
N LEU A 255 15.92 31.13 -9.71
CA LEU A 255 16.87 31.80 -8.81
C LEU A 255 18.15 30.99 -8.59
N GLU A 256 18.04 29.68 -8.39
CA GLU A 256 19.23 28.81 -8.24
C GLU A 256 20.03 28.69 -9.55
N SER A 257 19.36 28.72 -10.70
CA SER A 257 20.04 28.68 -11.99
C SER A 257 20.87 29.94 -12.27
N ASP A 258 20.40 31.10 -11.78
CA ASP A 258 21.13 32.36 -11.87
C ASP A 258 22.33 32.38 -10.89
N GLU A 259 22.16 31.89 -9.66
CA GLU A 259 23.27 31.77 -8.68
C GLU A 259 24.34 30.74 -9.11
N GLY A 260 23.93 29.63 -9.72
CA GLY A 260 24.84 28.61 -10.26
C GLY A 260 25.62 29.09 -11.49
N SER A 261 25.08 30.06 -12.23
CA SER A 261 25.75 30.69 -13.37
C SER A 261 26.83 31.68 -12.94
N ILE A 262 26.73 32.27 -11.74
CA ILE A 262 27.75 33.18 -11.18
C ILE A 262 28.98 32.40 -10.64
N LYS A 263 28.86 31.09 -10.39
CA LYS A 263 29.99 30.23 -9.96
C LYS A 263 30.76 29.56 -11.10
N ARG A 264 30.46 29.88 -12.36
CA ARG A 264 31.25 29.46 -13.53
C ARG A 264 31.84 30.67 -14.25
N VAL A 265 32.78 31.34 -13.60
CA VAL A 265 33.78 32.24 -14.23
C VAL A 265 35.13 31.95 -13.60
#